data_AF-A0A7S1R0U9-F1
#
_entry.id   AF-A0A7S1R0U9-F1
#
_cell.length_a   1.000
_cell.length_b   1.000
_cell.length_c   1.000
_cell.angle_alpha   90.00
_cell.angle_beta   90.00
_cell.angle_gamma   90.00
#
_symmetry.space_group_name_H-M   'P 1'
#
loop_
_entity.id
_entity.type
_entity.pdbx_description
1 polymer ?
#
loop_
_entity_poly.entity_id
_entity_poly.type
_entity_poly.pdbx_seq_one_letter_code
_entity_poly.pdbx_strand_id
1 'polypeptide(L)'
;RLKQGLPGGLTAESVRRAREATLAGLIRPVAFYNVKAVNMKSIARTLVDDHAGAVPTTMEELCRLPGVGPKMAHIAVNVITGRPQGIGVDVHVHRIGNQLGWVRSRTPEETRTQLEAWLPYSEWADVNLLLVGLGQQLQHGRVGLLRRCFEVAVPFEALRLLGCLGTDLAVREKATGQGALHWGAAEGDTQALRLLLKHVRPHKDVEGRWPWDVAVPGRWPCRGSSSPGGSAH
;
A
#
# COMPACT_ATOMS: atom_id res chain seq x y z
N ARG A 1 -20.67 7.35 8.64
CA ARG A 1 -21.79 6.40 8.40
C ARG A 1 -22.20 5.69 9.68
N LEU A 2 -21.39 4.82 10.28
CA LEU A 2 -21.78 4.12 11.53
C LEU A 2 -22.13 5.06 12.70
N LYS A 3 -21.28 6.06 13.00
CA LYS A 3 -21.52 7.04 14.09
C LYS A 3 -22.85 7.81 13.95
N GLN A 4 -23.31 8.03 12.72
CA GLN A 4 -24.52 8.79 12.42
C GLN A 4 -25.74 7.88 12.14
N GLY A 5 -25.49 6.63 11.74
CA GLY A 5 -26.52 5.69 11.29
C GLY A 5 -27.01 4.72 12.38
N LEU A 6 -26.47 4.79 13.59
CA LEU A 6 -26.91 3.99 14.73
C LEU A 6 -27.56 4.88 15.81
N PRO A 7 -28.71 4.47 16.37
CA PRO A 7 -29.31 5.16 17.52
C PRO A 7 -28.35 5.14 18.72
N GLY A 8 -28.06 6.30 19.31
CA GLY A 8 -27.12 6.40 20.44
C GLY A 8 -25.63 6.36 20.04
N GLY A 9 -25.31 6.51 18.74
CA GLY A 9 -23.93 6.59 18.25
C GLY A 9 -23.23 5.24 18.10
N LEU A 10 -21.91 5.27 17.91
CA LEU A 10 -21.08 4.08 17.76
C LEU A 10 -20.60 3.58 19.13
N THR A 11 -21.45 2.82 19.81
CA THR A 11 -21.14 2.14 21.08
C THR A 11 -21.37 0.64 20.95
N ALA A 12 -20.78 -0.18 21.83
CA ALA A 12 -21.03 -1.62 21.86
C ALA A 12 -22.53 -1.91 22.03
N GLU A 13 -23.21 -1.17 22.90
CA GLU A 13 -24.64 -1.32 23.14
C GLU A 13 -25.50 -0.99 21.91
N SER A 14 -25.17 0.08 21.19
CA SER A 14 -25.86 0.44 19.95
C SER A 14 -25.63 -0.58 18.83
N VAL A 15 -24.41 -1.11 18.69
CA VAL A 15 -24.10 -2.17 17.72
C VAL A 15 -24.80 -3.48 18.09
N ARG A 16 -24.85 -3.84 19.37
CA ARG A 16 -25.54 -5.03 19.90
C ARG A 16 -27.04 -5.01 19.58
N ARG A 17 -27.68 -3.86 19.75
CA ARG A 17 -29.13 -3.67 19.48
C ARG A 17 -29.46 -3.57 18.00
N ALA A 18 -28.52 -3.12 17.17
CA ALA A 18 -28.75 -2.97 15.74
C ALA A 18 -29.08 -4.31 15.05
N ARG A 19 -29.93 -4.26 14.02
CA ARG A 19 -30.15 -5.41 13.13
C ARG A 19 -28.90 -5.62 12.27
N GLU A 20 -28.54 -6.88 12.02
CA GLU A 20 -27.36 -7.21 11.21
C GLU A 20 -27.47 -6.63 9.80
N ALA A 21 -28.66 -6.67 9.19
CA ALA A 21 -28.92 -6.04 7.89
C ALA A 21 -28.64 -4.53 7.89
N THR A 22 -28.93 -3.83 9.00
CA THR A 22 -28.62 -2.41 9.15
C THR A 22 -27.11 -2.20 9.22
N LEU A 23 -26.39 -2.98 10.03
CA LEU A 23 -24.93 -2.91 10.11
C LEU A 23 -24.29 -3.19 8.75
N ALA A 24 -24.69 -4.28 8.10
CA ALA A 24 -24.25 -4.67 6.76
C ALA A 24 -24.46 -3.55 5.74
N GLY A 25 -25.64 -2.90 5.75
CA GLY A 25 -25.92 -1.74 4.90
C GLY A 25 -25.00 -0.55 5.17
N LEU A 26 -24.70 -0.26 6.44
CA LEU A 26 -23.82 0.85 6.83
C LEU A 26 -22.34 0.63 6.45
N ILE A 27 -21.89 -0.62 6.41
CA ILE A 27 -20.52 -1.02 6.03
C ILE A 27 -20.39 -1.63 4.64
N ARG A 28 -21.44 -1.52 3.81
CA ARG A 28 -21.52 -2.11 2.45
C ARG A 28 -20.31 -1.85 1.54
N PRO A 29 -19.62 -0.69 1.57
CA PRO A 29 -18.45 -0.47 0.72
C PRO A 29 -17.25 -1.39 1.04
N VAL A 30 -17.23 -2.05 2.19
CA VAL A 30 -16.13 -2.92 2.61
C VAL A 30 -16.38 -4.35 2.12
N ALA A 31 -15.35 -5.05 1.67
CA ALA A 31 -15.43 -6.45 1.28
C ALA A 31 -15.91 -7.35 2.44
N PHE A 32 -16.69 -8.39 2.13
CA PHE A 32 -17.25 -9.35 3.10
C PHE A 32 -18.09 -8.69 4.22
N TYR A 33 -18.78 -7.59 3.89
CA TYR A 33 -19.54 -6.81 4.86
C TYR A 33 -20.61 -7.62 5.61
N ASN A 34 -21.21 -8.64 5.00
CA ASN A 34 -22.18 -9.51 5.67
C ASN A 34 -21.54 -10.26 6.86
N VAL A 35 -20.41 -10.92 6.63
CA VAL A 35 -19.66 -11.64 7.67
C VAL A 35 -19.13 -10.67 8.72
N LYS A 36 -18.62 -9.51 8.29
CA LYS A 36 -18.15 -8.46 9.20
C LYS A 36 -19.27 -7.93 10.10
N ALA A 37 -20.49 -7.77 9.58
CA ALA A 37 -21.63 -7.32 10.38
C ALA A 37 -22.02 -8.33 11.47
N VAL A 38 -21.99 -9.63 11.16
CA VAL A 38 -22.20 -10.71 12.12
C VAL A 38 -21.12 -10.68 13.20
N ASN A 39 -19.84 -10.62 12.81
CA ASN A 39 -18.72 -10.55 13.76
C ASN A 39 -18.80 -9.30 14.64
N MET A 40 -19.09 -8.12 14.06
CA MET A 40 -19.26 -6.87 14.81
C MET A 40 -20.31 -7.00 15.91
N LYS A 41 -21.45 -7.63 15.61
CA LYS A 41 -22.52 -7.84 16.58
C LYS A 41 -22.13 -8.84 17.67
N SER A 42 -21.42 -9.91 17.29
CA SER A 42 -20.92 -10.91 18.24
C SER A 42 -19.86 -10.34 19.18
N ILE A 43 -18.92 -9.54 18.64
CA ILE A 43 -17.96 -8.77 19.44
C ILE A 43 -18.71 -7.83 20.38
N ALA A 44 -19.68 -7.05 19.88
CA ALA A 44 -20.44 -6.11 20.71
C ALA A 44 -21.19 -6.79 21.87
N ARG A 45 -21.73 -8.00 21.67
CA ARG A 45 -22.30 -8.81 22.76
C ARG A 45 -21.25 -9.17 23.79
N THR A 46 -20.13 -9.78 23.36
CA THR A 46 -19.01 -10.17 24.23
C THR A 46 -18.50 -8.98 25.04
N LEU A 47 -18.34 -7.81 24.42
CA LEU A 47 -17.89 -6.61 25.12
C LEU A 47 -18.88 -6.15 26.19
N VAL A 48 -20.18 -6.17 25.91
CA VAL A 48 -21.20 -5.75 26.89
C VAL A 48 -21.32 -6.75 28.03
N ASP A 49 -21.36 -8.04 27.70
CA ASP A 49 -21.66 -9.11 28.66
C ASP A 49 -20.44 -9.43 29.54
N ASP A 50 -19.23 -9.51 28.96
CA ASP A 50 -18.02 -9.98 29.65
C ASP A 50 -17.05 -8.85 30.03
N HIS A 51 -17.13 -7.69 29.37
CA HIS A 51 -16.19 -6.58 29.56
C HIS A 51 -16.86 -5.24 29.94
N ALA A 52 -18.12 -5.26 30.40
CA ALA A 52 -18.88 -4.07 30.79
C ALA A 52 -18.90 -2.94 29.74
N GLY A 53 -18.83 -3.30 28.46
CA GLY A 53 -18.79 -2.40 27.31
C GLY A 53 -17.41 -1.85 26.97
N ALA A 54 -16.36 -2.18 27.72
CA ALA A 54 -14.98 -1.75 27.45
C ALA A 54 -14.27 -2.72 26.48
N VAL A 55 -13.35 -2.19 25.67
CA VAL A 55 -12.52 -3.02 24.78
C VAL A 55 -11.31 -3.52 25.57
N PRO A 56 -11.02 -4.84 25.58
CA PRO A 56 -9.85 -5.36 26.29
C PRO A 56 -8.54 -4.86 25.66
N THR A 57 -7.49 -4.78 26.47
CA THR A 57 -6.19 -4.23 26.08
C THR A 57 -5.08 -5.28 26.01
N THR A 58 -5.39 -6.54 26.29
CA THR A 58 -4.41 -7.63 26.23
C THR A 58 -4.56 -8.43 24.93
N MET A 59 -3.44 -8.96 24.44
CA MET A 59 -3.43 -9.79 23.23
C MET A 59 -4.33 -11.02 23.36
N GLU A 60 -4.28 -11.70 24.51
CA GLU A 60 -5.03 -12.93 24.75
C GLU A 60 -6.54 -12.70 24.70
N GLU A 61 -7.03 -11.67 25.40
CA GLU A 61 -8.45 -11.33 25.42
C GLU A 61 -8.93 -10.86 24.04
N LEU A 62 -8.13 -10.04 23.35
CA LEU A 62 -8.46 -9.59 21.99
C LEU A 62 -8.54 -10.77 21.02
N CYS A 63 -7.64 -11.76 21.10
CA CYS A 63 -7.67 -12.95 20.26
C CYS A 63 -8.86 -13.88 20.54
N ARG A 64 -9.50 -13.79 21.71
CA ARG A 64 -10.74 -14.52 22.01
C ARG A 64 -11.96 -13.90 21.32
N LEU A 65 -11.86 -12.65 20.86
CA LEU A 65 -12.97 -11.99 20.17
C LEU A 65 -13.21 -12.62 18.78
N PRO A 66 -14.49 -12.82 18.38
CA PRO A 66 -14.82 -13.50 17.14
C PRO A 66 -14.34 -12.72 15.91
N GLY A 67 -13.51 -13.38 15.09
CA GLY A 67 -12.91 -12.79 13.90
C GLY A 67 -11.66 -11.94 14.15
N VAL A 68 -11.12 -11.94 15.39
CA VAL A 68 -9.88 -11.25 15.75
C VAL A 68 -8.75 -12.29 15.91
N GLY A 69 -7.92 -12.42 14.87
CA GLY A 69 -6.68 -13.21 14.95
C GLY A 69 -5.49 -12.42 15.50
N PRO A 70 -4.30 -13.05 15.66
CA PRO A 70 -3.10 -12.42 16.22
C PRO A 70 -2.71 -11.09 15.57
N LYS A 71 -2.75 -11.01 14.23
CA LYS A 71 -2.53 -9.75 13.49
C LYS A 71 -3.47 -8.64 13.99
N MET A 72 -4.77 -8.92 14.01
CA MET A 72 -5.77 -7.93 14.35
C MET A 72 -5.65 -7.51 15.81
N ALA A 73 -5.29 -8.43 16.71
CA ALA A 73 -5.01 -8.12 18.10
C ALA A 73 -3.81 -7.17 18.25
N HIS A 74 -2.68 -7.40 17.58
CA HIS A 74 -1.54 -6.48 17.62
C HIS A 74 -1.90 -5.07 17.17
N ILE A 75 -2.65 -4.96 16.06
CA ILE A 75 -3.13 -3.66 15.56
C ILE A 75 -4.07 -3.01 16.57
N ALA A 76 -4.99 -3.77 17.16
CA ALA A 76 -5.94 -3.25 18.14
C ALA A 76 -5.24 -2.75 19.41
N VAL A 77 -4.32 -3.53 19.98
CA VAL A 77 -3.52 -3.10 21.15
C VAL A 77 -2.79 -1.80 20.86
N ASN A 78 -2.15 -1.69 19.70
CA ASN A 78 -1.44 -0.47 19.32
C ASN A 78 -2.39 0.73 19.24
N VAL A 79 -3.54 0.60 18.56
CA VAL A 79 -4.52 1.69 18.42
C VAL A 79 -5.13 2.10 19.76
N ILE A 80 -5.36 1.15 20.67
CA ILE A 80 -6.00 1.42 21.96
C ILE A 80 -5.02 2.04 22.96
N THR A 81 -3.79 1.52 23.03
CA THR A 81 -2.83 1.85 24.09
C THR A 81 -1.76 2.84 23.66
N GLY A 82 -1.56 3.04 22.35
CA GLY A 82 -0.42 3.76 21.79
C GLY A 82 0.93 3.08 22.03
N ARG A 83 0.93 1.83 22.51
CA ARG A 83 2.12 1.04 22.85
C ARG A 83 2.07 -0.29 22.10
N PRO A 84 2.76 -0.42 20.96
CA PRO A 84 2.76 -1.68 20.22
C PRO A 84 3.39 -2.79 21.08
N GLN A 85 2.67 -3.90 21.23
CA GLN A 85 3.21 -5.14 21.83
C GLN A 85 3.84 -6.06 20.77
N GLY A 86 3.67 -5.72 19.50
CA GLY A 86 4.27 -6.42 18.36
C GLY A 86 3.76 -5.86 17.05
N ILE A 87 4.41 -6.27 15.95
CA ILE A 87 4.09 -5.80 14.62
C ILE A 87 2.92 -6.61 14.04
N GLY A 88 1.85 -5.92 13.66
CA GLY A 88 0.74 -6.55 12.93
C GLY A 88 1.17 -6.93 11.52
N VAL A 89 1.57 -8.19 11.29
CA VAL A 89 1.98 -8.64 9.95
C VAL A 89 0.79 -9.12 9.14
N ASP A 90 0.67 -8.60 7.92
CA ASP A 90 -0.32 -9.07 6.95
C ASP A 90 0.30 -9.40 5.60
N VAL A 91 -0.55 -9.71 4.62
CA VAL A 91 -0.09 -10.10 3.29
C VAL A 91 0.78 -9.03 2.62
N HIS A 92 0.57 -7.75 2.88
CA HIS A 92 1.40 -6.68 2.32
C HIS A 92 2.71 -6.57 3.08
N VAL A 93 2.70 -6.53 4.41
CA VAL A 93 3.91 -6.48 5.24
C VAL A 93 4.81 -7.68 4.96
N HIS A 94 4.23 -8.89 4.95
CA HIS A 94 4.94 -10.14 4.68
C HIS A 94 5.56 -10.14 3.29
N ARG A 95 4.76 -9.84 2.25
CA ARG A 95 5.25 -9.84 0.87
C ARG A 95 6.30 -8.75 0.63
N ILE A 96 6.02 -7.52 1.03
CA ILE A 96 6.93 -6.38 0.78
C ILE A 96 8.21 -6.55 1.59
N GLY A 97 8.13 -6.97 2.85
CA GLY A 97 9.32 -7.23 3.67
C GLY A 97 10.25 -8.27 3.05
N ASN A 98 9.70 -9.37 2.50
CA ASN A 98 10.50 -10.35 1.78
C ASN A 98 11.05 -9.80 0.44
N GLN A 99 10.27 -9.03 -0.32
CA GLN A 99 10.73 -8.43 -1.58
C GLN A 99 11.86 -7.42 -1.39
N LEU A 100 11.80 -6.63 -0.33
CA LEU A 100 12.85 -5.68 0.06
C LEU A 100 14.07 -6.36 0.68
N GLY A 101 13.99 -7.66 0.97
CA GLY A 101 15.04 -8.40 1.66
C GLY A 101 15.20 -8.04 3.14
N TRP A 102 14.21 -7.36 3.73
CA TRP A 102 14.17 -7.02 5.16
C TRP A 102 14.03 -8.25 6.05
N VAL A 103 13.36 -9.27 5.53
CA VAL A 103 13.16 -10.56 6.18
C VAL A 103 13.34 -11.69 5.16
N ARG A 104 13.60 -12.89 5.66
CA ARG A 104 13.55 -14.15 4.89
C ARG A 104 12.66 -15.12 5.65
N SER A 105 11.36 -15.09 5.36
CA SER A 105 10.34 -15.79 6.15
C SER A 105 9.28 -16.42 5.27
N ARG A 106 8.71 -17.54 5.73
CA ARG A 106 7.61 -18.24 5.04
C ARG A 106 6.27 -18.03 5.71
N THR A 107 6.26 -17.55 6.95
CA THR A 107 5.04 -17.29 7.71
C THR A 107 4.98 -15.84 8.20
N PRO A 108 3.77 -15.28 8.43
CA PRO A 108 3.61 -13.95 9.02
C PRO A 108 4.26 -13.81 10.40
N GLU A 109 4.28 -14.89 11.18
CA GLU A 109 4.85 -14.89 12.54
C GLU A 109 6.38 -14.84 12.52
N GLU A 110 7.01 -15.58 11.60
CA GLU A 110 8.45 -15.44 11.34
C GLU A 110 8.79 -14.02 10.87
N THR A 111 7.98 -13.43 9.97
CA THR A 111 8.18 -12.04 9.55
C THR A 111 8.13 -11.09 10.73
N ARG A 112 7.14 -11.25 11.62
CA ARG A 112 6.96 -10.39 12.80
C ARG A 112 8.23 -10.43 13.64
N THR A 113 8.65 -11.63 14.03
CA THR A 113 9.82 -11.86 14.88
C THR A 113 11.10 -11.29 14.24
N GLN A 114 11.29 -11.49 12.93
CA GLN A 114 12.46 -10.97 12.23
C GLN A 114 12.43 -9.45 12.10
N LEU A 115 11.29 -8.82 11.84
CA LEU A 115 11.17 -7.36 11.79
C LEU A 115 11.42 -6.76 13.18
N GLU A 116 10.81 -7.32 14.23
CA GLU A 116 10.98 -6.86 15.61
C GLU A 116 12.43 -6.95 16.10
N ALA A 117 13.24 -7.85 15.55
CA ALA A 117 14.63 -8.02 15.94
C ALA A 117 15.54 -6.85 15.55
N TRP A 118 15.18 -6.03 14.55
CA TRP A 118 16.04 -4.95 14.06
C TRP A 118 15.32 -3.62 13.83
N LEU A 119 14.00 -3.64 13.57
CA LEU A 119 13.24 -2.42 13.32
C LEU A 119 13.12 -1.61 14.63
N PRO A 120 13.45 -0.31 14.64
CA PRO A 120 13.32 0.51 15.84
C PRO A 120 11.88 0.46 16.39
N TYR A 121 11.76 0.36 17.73
CA TYR A 121 10.47 0.24 18.40
C TYR A 121 9.47 1.35 18.03
N SER A 122 9.98 2.57 17.76
CA SER A 122 9.17 3.71 17.32
C SER A 122 8.41 3.44 16.01
N GLU A 123 8.93 2.58 15.15
CA GLU A 123 8.34 2.28 13.83
C GLU A 123 7.31 1.15 13.87
N TRP A 124 7.23 0.39 14.96
CA TRP A 124 6.38 -0.81 15.03
C TRP A 124 4.90 -0.49 14.86
N ALA A 125 4.48 0.69 15.32
CA ALA A 125 3.11 1.15 15.20
C ALA A 125 2.70 1.46 13.75
N ASP A 126 3.63 2.02 12.97
CA ASP A 126 3.32 2.62 11.68
C ASP A 126 3.67 1.71 10.50
N VAL A 127 4.63 0.80 10.66
CA VAL A 127 5.14 -0.06 9.57
C VAL A 127 4.01 -0.83 8.86
N ASN A 128 3.02 -1.33 9.60
CA ASN A 128 1.88 -2.01 8.97
C ASN A 128 1.10 -1.05 8.06
N LEU A 129 0.71 0.11 8.58
CA LEU A 129 -0.09 1.09 7.85
C LEU A 129 0.64 1.57 6.59
N LEU A 130 1.94 1.85 6.71
CA LEU A 130 2.79 2.29 5.61
C LEU A 130 2.87 1.23 4.50
N LEU A 131 3.17 -0.01 4.86
CA LEU A 131 3.33 -1.10 3.88
C LEU A 131 2.01 -1.54 3.27
N VAL A 132 0.89 -1.50 4.01
CA VAL A 132 -0.45 -1.71 3.44
C VAL A 132 -0.78 -0.61 2.43
N GLY A 133 -0.56 0.65 2.80
CA GLY A 133 -0.80 1.79 1.91
C GLY A 133 0.03 1.67 0.61
N LEU A 134 1.32 1.40 0.74
CA LEU A 134 2.20 1.15 -0.40
C LEU A 134 1.72 -0.05 -1.22
N GLY A 135 1.37 -1.17 -0.57
CA GLY A 135 0.87 -2.38 -1.21
C GLY A 135 -0.37 -2.13 -2.08
N GLN A 136 -1.32 -1.32 -1.59
CA GLN A 136 -2.51 -0.95 -2.34
C GLN A 136 -2.19 -0.04 -3.54
N GLN A 137 -1.28 0.91 -3.37
CA GLN A 137 -0.83 1.80 -4.46
C GLN A 137 -0.11 1.01 -5.57
N LEU A 138 0.71 0.03 -5.21
CA LEU A 138 1.37 -0.86 -6.16
C LEU A 138 0.39 -1.68 -6.99
N GLN A 139 -0.76 -2.08 -6.41
CA GLN A 139 -1.77 -2.88 -7.10
C GLN A 139 -2.69 -2.03 -7.98
N HIS A 140 -3.19 -0.90 -7.47
CA HIS A 140 -4.29 -0.15 -8.10
C HIS A 140 -3.86 1.19 -8.72
N GLY A 141 -2.76 1.77 -8.22
CA GLY A 141 -2.34 3.14 -8.54
C GLY A 141 -1.05 3.25 -9.35
N ARG A 142 -0.69 2.22 -10.12
CA ARG A 142 0.64 2.10 -10.77
C ARG A 142 1.08 3.32 -11.58
N VAL A 143 0.20 3.84 -12.45
CA VAL A 143 0.48 5.04 -13.27
C VAL A 143 0.81 6.24 -12.38
N GLY A 144 -0.08 6.56 -11.43
CA GLY A 144 0.11 7.69 -10.53
C GLY A 144 1.32 7.53 -9.61
N LEU A 145 1.60 6.30 -9.15
CA LEU A 145 2.77 5.99 -8.36
C LEU A 145 4.07 6.20 -9.15
N LEU A 146 4.14 5.73 -10.40
CA LEU A 146 5.29 5.94 -11.27
C LEU A 146 5.51 7.42 -11.60
N ARG A 147 4.44 8.18 -11.79
CA ARG A 147 4.53 9.63 -12.01
C ARG A 147 5.16 10.33 -10.80
N ARG A 148 4.68 10.01 -9.60
CA ARG A 148 5.23 10.55 -8.34
C ARG A 148 6.69 10.17 -8.10
N CYS A 149 7.22 9.12 -8.73
CA CYS A 149 8.67 8.84 -8.65
C CYS A 149 9.50 10.00 -9.20
N PHE A 150 8.98 10.81 -10.10
CA PHE A 150 9.71 11.96 -10.63
C PHE A 150 9.50 13.24 -9.83
N GLU A 151 8.58 13.23 -8.86
CA GLU A 151 8.32 14.36 -7.96
C GLU A 151 9.21 14.33 -6.70
N VAL A 152 9.94 13.23 -6.47
CA VAL A 152 10.83 13.07 -5.31
C VAL A 152 12.25 13.55 -5.62
N ALA A 153 13.03 13.79 -4.57
CA ALA A 153 14.41 14.28 -4.68
C ALA A 153 15.34 13.38 -5.51
N VAL A 154 15.11 12.06 -5.53
CA VAL A 154 15.96 11.09 -6.24
C VAL A 154 15.10 10.09 -7.03
N PRO A 155 14.65 10.44 -8.26
CA PRO A 155 13.76 9.59 -9.05
C PRO A 155 14.33 8.21 -9.37
N PHE A 156 15.63 8.13 -9.64
CA PHE A 156 16.32 6.85 -9.87
C PHE A 156 16.10 5.82 -8.74
N GLU A 157 16.26 6.22 -7.48
CA GLU A 157 16.08 5.31 -6.33
C GLU A 157 14.62 4.93 -6.14
N ALA A 158 13.69 5.87 -6.38
CA ALA A 158 12.26 5.57 -6.33
C ALA A 158 11.87 4.52 -7.38
N LEU A 159 12.35 4.66 -8.62
CA LEU A 159 12.10 3.68 -9.68
C LEU A 159 12.77 2.33 -9.39
N ARG A 160 13.99 2.33 -8.83
CA ARG A 160 14.69 1.11 -8.40
C ARG A 160 13.90 0.36 -7.33
N LEU A 161 13.36 1.09 -6.36
CA LEU A 161 12.48 0.54 -5.32
C LEU A 161 11.22 -0.08 -5.93
N LEU A 162 10.52 0.62 -6.83
CA LEU A 162 9.33 0.08 -7.49
C LEU A 162 9.64 -1.18 -8.31
N GLY A 163 10.77 -1.22 -9.01
CA GLY A 163 11.24 -2.40 -9.73
C GLY A 163 11.51 -3.58 -8.80
N CYS A 164 12.17 -3.35 -7.66
CA CYS A 164 12.39 -4.37 -6.61
C CYS A 164 11.08 -4.93 -6.06
N LEU A 165 10.05 -4.10 -5.95
CA LEU A 165 8.71 -4.51 -5.49
C LEU A 165 7.88 -5.21 -6.57
N GLY A 166 8.43 -5.44 -7.77
CA GLY A 166 7.79 -6.12 -8.88
C GLY A 166 6.80 -5.24 -9.65
N THR A 167 6.97 -3.92 -9.61
CA THR A 167 6.12 -2.99 -10.37
C THR A 167 6.52 -3.01 -11.84
N ASP A 168 5.54 -3.21 -12.72
CA ASP A 168 5.74 -3.02 -14.16
C ASP A 168 5.97 -1.53 -14.47
N LEU A 169 7.20 -1.20 -14.86
CA LEU A 169 7.62 0.16 -15.21
C LEU A 169 7.15 0.58 -16.62
N ALA A 170 6.65 -0.36 -17.43
CA ALA A 170 6.17 -0.10 -18.80
C ALA A 170 4.71 0.35 -18.87
N VAL A 171 4.04 0.48 -17.72
CA VAL A 171 2.66 0.94 -17.63
C VAL A 171 2.51 2.35 -18.22
N ARG A 172 1.38 2.57 -18.90
CA ARG A 172 1.06 3.80 -19.62
C ARG A 172 -0.22 4.44 -19.08
N GLU A 173 -0.24 5.76 -19.08
CA GLU A 173 -1.45 6.53 -18.83
C GLU A 173 -2.38 6.45 -20.05
N LYS A 174 -3.64 6.09 -19.84
CA LYS A 174 -4.59 5.86 -20.94
C LYS A 174 -4.94 7.15 -21.69
N ALA A 175 -5.01 8.29 -20.99
CA ALA A 175 -5.43 9.56 -21.57
C ALA A 175 -4.40 10.13 -22.54
N THR A 176 -3.12 10.06 -22.18
CA THR A 176 -2.01 10.68 -22.92
C THR A 176 -1.18 9.66 -23.70
N GLY A 177 -1.28 8.37 -23.39
CA GLY A 177 -0.38 7.34 -23.91
C GLY A 177 1.05 7.42 -23.36
N GLN A 178 1.34 8.41 -22.50
CA GLN A 178 2.65 8.59 -21.89
C GLN A 178 2.92 7.50 -20.85
N GLY A 179 4.21 7.27 -20.60
CA GLY A 179 4.68 6.34 -19.56
C GLY A 179 5.95 6.88 -18.92
N ALA A 180 6.59 6.08 -18.06
CA ALA A 180 7.75 6.52 -17.27
C ALA A 180 8.89 7.12 -18.11
N LEU A 181 9.12 6.65 -19.34
CA LEU A 181 10.11 7.23 -20.25
C LEU A 181 9.78 8.66 -20.68
N HIS A 182 8.51 8.99 -20.91
CA HIS A 182 8.10 10.35 -21.28
C HIS A 182 8.23 11.29 -20.08
N TRP A 183 7.78 10.85 -18.90
CA TRP A 183 7.86 11.64 -17.68
C TRP A 183 9.32 11.89 -17.27
N GLY A 184 10.16 10.84 -17.27
CA GLY A 184 11.59 10.99 -16.96
C GLY A 184 12.35 11.83 -17.99
N ALA A 185 11.90 11.85 -19.25
CA ALA A 185 12.50 12.70 -20.27
C ALA A 185 12.21 14.17 -20.01
N ALA A 186 10.96 14.50 -19.67
CA ALA A 186 10.53 15.86 -19.37
C ALA A 186 11.22 16.44 -18.12
N GLU A 187 11.57 15.59 -17.15
CA GLU A 187 12.23 15.98 -15.91
C GLU A 187 13.77 16.02 -16.04
N GLY A 188 14.33 15.36 -17.05
CA GLY A 188 15.75 15.40 -17.35
C GLY A 188 16.64 14.55 -16.44
N ASP A 189 16.09 13.60 -15.68
CA ASP A 189 16.87 12.65 -14.88
C ASP A 189 17.50 11.55 -15.76
N THR A 190 18.76 11.74 -16.12
CA THR A 190 19.52 10.80 -16.96
C THR A 190 19.72 9.43 -16.29
N GLN A 191 19.81 9.34 -14.95
CA GLN A 191 19.98 8.06 -14.26
C GLN A 191 18.68 7.25 -14.30
N ALA A 192 17.55 7.89 -13.99
CA ALA A 192 16.23 7.30 -14.13
C ALA A 192 15.98 6.82 -15.56
N LEU A 193 16.28 7.65 -16.57
CA LEU A 193 16.12 7.28 -17.98
C LEU A 193 16.97 6.05 -18.36
N ARG A 194 18.23 5.97 -17.89
CA ARG A 194 19.08 4.78 -18.13
C ARG A 194 18.51 3.53 -17.48
N LEU A 195 17.94 3.63 -16.27
CA LEU A 195 17.28 2.50 -15.62
C LEU A 195 16.06 2.06 -16.40
N LEU A 196 15.22 3.00 -16.83
CA LEU A 196 14.00 2.73 -17.58
C LEU A 196 14.30 2.08 -18.92
N LEU A 197 15.31 2.56 -19.66
CA LEU A 197 15.68 1.99 -20.96
C LEU A 197 16.15 0.52 -20.89
N LYS A 198 16.56 0.02 -19.71
CA LYS A 198 16.85 -1.41 -19.51
C LYS A 198 15.60 -2.28 -19.42
N HIS A 199 14.44 -1.70 -19.09
CA HIS A 199 13.22 -2.43 -18.76
C HIS A 199 12.03 -2.05 -19.67
N VAL A 200 12.05 -0.87 -20.26
CA VAL A 200 10.94 -0.27 -21.01
C VAL A 200 11.42 0.12 -22.40
N ARG A 201 10.72 -0.36 -23.43
CA ARG A 201 10.99 0.08 -24.82
C ARG A 201 10.34 1.44 -25.07
N PRO A 202 11.04 2.39 -25.72
CA PRO A 202 10.45 3.65 -26.15
C PRO A 202 9.23 3.42 -27.05
N HIS A 203 8.23 4.28 -26.93
CA HIS A 203 6.99 4.25 -27.72
C HIS A 203 6.48 5.67 -27.94
N LYS A 204 5.58 5.87 -28.91
CA LYS A 204 4.93 7.16 -29.16
C LYS A 204 3.73 7.38 -28.24
N ASP A 205 3.54 8.62 -27.77
CA ASP A 205 2.32 9.05 -27.09
C ASP A 205 1.12 9.19 -28.07
N VAL A 206 -0.05 9.59 -27.57
CA VAL A 206 -1.26 9.75 -28.41
C VAL A 206 -1.14 10.88 -29.44
N GLU A 207 -0.23 11.83 -29.21
CA GLU A 207 0.08 12.93 -30.14
C GLU A 207 1.17 12.53 -31.16
N GLY A 208 1.69 11.32 -31.08
CA GLY A 208 2.71 10.79 -31.98
C GLY A 208 4.16 11.18 -31.62
N ARG A 209 4.37 11.81 -30.45
CA ARG A 209 5.69 12.21 -29.95
C ARG A 209 6.41 11.05 -29.30
N TRP A 210 7.72 10.98 -29.50
CA TRP A 210 8.61 10.08 -28.78
C TRP A 210 9.09 10.69 -27.46
N PRO A 211 9.61 9.88 -26.52
CA PRO A 211 10.17 10.40 -25.27
C PRO A 211 11.31 11.40 -25.47
N TRP A 212 12.12 11.26 -26.52
CA TRP A 212 13.20 12.21 -26.82
C TRP A 212 12.69 13.53 -27.42
N ASP A 213 11.48 13.57 -27.97
CA ASP A 213 10.88 14.81 -28.49
C ASP A 213 10.43 15.74 -27.35
N VAL A 214 10.16 15.17 -26.16
CA VAL A 214 9.78 15.90 -24.94
C VAL A 214 10.93 15.98 -23.92
N ALA A 215 12.12 15.52 -24.29
CA ALA A 215 13.26 15.46 -23.38
C ALA A 215 13.88 16.83 -23.14
N VAL A 216 14.33 17.07 -21.89
CA VAL A 216 15.18 18.23 -21.59
C VAL A 216 16.44 18.18 -22.49
N PRO A 217 16.80 19.28 -23.17
CA PRO A 217 17.96 19.31 -24.07
C PRO A 217 19.23 18.79 -23.41
N GLY A 218 19.93 17.86 -24.08
CA GLY A 218 21.18 17.26 -23.60
C GLY A 218 21.04 16.25 -22.45
N ARG A 219 19.82 15.97 -21.96
CA ARG A 219 19.58 15.02 -20.85
C ARG A 219 19.16 13.63 -21.29
N TRP A 220 18.77 13.46 -22.55
CA TRP A 220 18.45 12.15 -23.11
C TRP A 220 19.71 11.29 -23.19
N PRO A 221 19.72 10.05 -22.65
CA PRO A 221 20.87 9.16 -22.77
C PRO A 221 21.14 8.87 -24.24
N CYS A 222 22.28 9.33 -24.77
CA CYS A 222 22.67 9.04 -26.14
C CYS A 222 22.66 7.52 -26.37
N ARG A 223 22.05 7.07 -27.47
CA ARG A 223 22.28 5.71 -27.96
C ARG A 223 23.77 5.57 -28.21
N GLY A 224 24.40 4.53 -27.67
CA GLY A 224 25.67 4.07 -28.22
C GLY A 224 25.49 3.89 -29.73
N SER A 225 26.26 4.65 -30.50
CA SER A 225 26.51 4.49 -31.94
C SER A 225 25.41 3.80 -32.74
N SER A 226 24.40 4.56 -33.16
CA SER A 226 23.64 4.32 -34.40
C SER A 226 22.66 5.49 -34.59
N SER A 227 23.24 6.66 -34.86
CA SER A 227 22.55 7.69 -35.65
C SER A 227 22.38 7.12 -37.06
N PRO A 228 21.17 7.03 -37.64
CA PRO A 228 21.08 7.17 -39.07
C PRO A 228 21.41 8.64 -39.34
N GLY A 229 22.62 8.91 -39.83
CA GLY A 229 22.84 10.11 -40.66
C GLY A 229 21.78 10.11 -41.77
N GLY A 230 21.26 11.22 -42.22
CA GLY A 230 21.81 12.53 -42.40
C GLY A 230 20.90 13.23 -43.41
N SER A 231 20.99 14.55 -43.46
CA SER A 231 20.41 15.45 -44.46
C SER A 231 19.94 14.83 -45.78
N ALA A 232 18.67 15.05 -46.12
CA ALA A 232 18.23 15.16 -47.50
C ALA A 232 17.86 16.63 -47.75
N HIS A 233 18.80 17.38 -48.30
CA HIS A 233 18.53 18.50 -49.20
C HIS A 233 18.58 17.95 -50.63
#